data_AF-A0A377I256-F1
#
_entry.id   AF-A0A377I256-F1
#
_cell.length_a   1.000
_cell.length_b   1.000
_cell.length_c   1.000
_cell.angle_alpha   90.00
_cell.angle_beta   90.00
_cell.angle_gamma   90.00
#
_symmetry.space_group_name_H-M   'P 1'
#
loop_
_entity.id
_entity.type
_entity.pdbx_description
1 polymer ?
#
loop_
_entity_poly.entity_id
_entity_poly.type
_entity_poly.pdbx_seq_one_letter_code
_entity_poly.pdbx_strand_id
1 'polypeptide(L)'
;MMCFNKKWFFITSPFLLNACSSGGGSFDVDTVSKDSPTPSKKQFKDEESQLTPVPSKNLSALQSPTLGTAMKLKAHNLFDRSGKENLFSEEEYETLDFNMIKARVAASTADGSIVDSNDGSSPYFTRLLNYVRSGVYYNDSWRERDIPNKRFLSGFYGYAFYFGENPSRALPVEGNAHYKGTWDFITNVKNGRTYPLLGSQAGNKRSAVPNDIDDLLTKKNDADPNSTDFGLSSEFDVNFGNKTLTGQLYLNKRRTLVNSSAKKEKVYDLNATLHGNRFIGNAVATDKTSKEHPFTSDAKDALEGGFYGPHGEELGGKFLTDDKRVFTVFSAKRNDESLTAETQFDAKQISFSVVGNGDVGDDFKIKDTTTFGEVNYLVVGNQRLPLLASDSTNSAFTTTSEHHVKENTAEKTIETVVCCQNLNSVKFGLYYDKDNKERKQYHQFLIGRRSSTKEIEALKGPAFYRGTWMVISLMGKPLIQLLQQIRVPEI
;
A
#
# COMPACT_ATOMS: atom_id res chain seq x y z
N MET A 1 53.00 12.54 18.13
CA MET A 1 53.07 11.68 19.32
C MET A 1 51.64 11.32 19.69
N MET A 2 51.32 10.03 19.62
CA MET A 2 49.97 9.45 19.51
C MET A 2 49.20 9.43 20.84
N CYS A 3 47.91 9.74 20.81
CA CYS A 3 46.94 9.34 21.83
C CYS A 3 46.20 8.08 21.35
N PHE A 4 46.23 7.03 22.17
CA PHE A 4 45.77 5.68 21.83
C PHE A 4 44.25 5.51 21.98
N ASN A 5 43.74 4.71 21.04
CA ASN A 5 42.35 4.35 20.77
C ASN A 5 41.92 3.19 21.67
N LYS A 6 40.78 3.27 22.39
CA LYS A 6 40.18 2.12 23.08
C LYS A 6 39.07 1.52 22.22
N LYS A 7 39.37 0.39 21.58
CA LYS A 7 38.37 -0.55 21.04
C LYS A 7 37.90 -1.47 22.16
N TRP A 8 36.60 -1.67 22.30
CA TRP A 8 36.03 -2.72 23.16
C TRP A 8 35.67 -3.93 22.30
N PHE A 9 36.34 -5.04 22.58
CA PHE A 9 36.04 -6.39 22.10
C PHE A 9 35.10 -7.05 23.13
N PHE A 10 34.03 -7.70 22.67
CA PHE A 10 33.27 -8.65 23.50
C PHE A 10 33.48 -10.07 22.95
N ILE A 11 34.06 -10.92 23.79
CA ILE A 11 34.24 -12.36 23.58
C ILE A 11 33.04 -13.07 24.21
N THR A 12 32.33 -13.90 23.45
CA THR A 12 31.32 -14.82 23.96
C THR A 12 31.98 -16.15 24.33
N SER A 13 31.84 -16.61 25.58
CA SER A 13 32.18 -17.97 25.98
C SER A 13 31.04 -18.56 26.83
N PRO A 14 30.50 -19.74 26.51
CA PRO A 14 29.42 -20.36 27.26
C PRO A 14 29.99 -21.23 28.39
N PHE A 15 29.66 -20.92 29.64
CA PHE A 15 29.89 -21.82 30.77
C PHE A 15 28.68 -22.77 30.93
N LEU A 16 28.91 -24.04 30.60
CA LEU A 16 28.11 -25.17 31.06
C LEU A 16 28.54 -25.50 32.49
N LEU A 17 27.60 -25.55 33.44
CA LEU A 17 27.83 -26.09 34.78
C LEU A 17 27.22 -27.50 34.87
N ASN A 18 28.09 -28.51 34.78
CA ASN A 18 27.83 -29.85 35.28
C ASN A 18 28.30 -29.89 36.75
N ALA A 19 27.39 -30.20 37.67
CA ALA A 19 27.76 -30.56 39.03
C ALA A 19 27.70 -32.09 39.17
N CYS A 20 28.88 -32.72 39.25
CA CYS A 20 29.03 -34.06 39.82
C CYS A 20 28.95 -33.95 41.34
N SER A 21 27.95 -34.59 41.98
CA SER A 21 27.98 -34.83 43.43
C SER A 21 28.54 -36.23 43.70
N SER A 22 29.73 -36.28 44.29
CA SER A 22 30.32 -37.47 44.90
C SER A 22 29.77 -37.71 46.30
N GLY A 23 29.42 -38.97 46.62
CA GLY A 23 29.78 -39.62 47.88
C GLY A 23 28.90 -39.39 49.13
N GLY A 24 27.99 -40.35 49.36
CA GLY A 24 27.84 -41.11 50.61
C GLY A 24 27.73 -40.40 51.97
N GLY A 25 26.52 -40.43 52.54
CA GLY A 25 26.27 -40.18 53.97
C GLY A 25 24.79 -40.37 54.31
N SER A 26 24.45 -41.49 54.94
CA SER A 26 23.10 -41.84 55.41
C SER A 26 22.74 -41.07 56.68
N PHE A 27 21.56 -40.45 56.69
CA PHE A 27 20.80 -40.13 57.89
C PHE A 27 19.33 -40.40 57.59
N ASP A 28 18.83 -41.54 58.09
CA ASP A 28 17.41 -41.83 58.17
C ASP A 28 16.75 -40.83 59.14
N VAL A 29 15.86 -40.02 58.60
CA VAL A 29 14.85 -39.31 59.39
C VAL A 29 13.52 -39.47 58.66
N ASP A 30 12.61 -40.22 59.27
CA ASP A 30 11.27 -40.53 58.75
C ASP A 30 10.57 -39.26 58.26
N THR A 31 10.49 -39.11 56.94
CA THR A 31 9.74 -38.02 56.33
C THR A 31 8.29 -38.46 56.25
N VAL A 32 7.49 -38.02 57.23
CA VAL A 32 6.04 -38.18 57.26
C VAL A 32 5.45 -37.71 55.93
N SER A 33 4.85 -38.63 55.17
CA SER A 33 4.06 -38.30 53.98
C SER A 33 2.88 -37.43 54.39
N LYS A 34 2.95 -36.14 54.05
CA LYS A 34 1.76 -35.31 53.88
C LYS A 34 1.27 -35.51 52.45
N ASP A 35 0.43 -36.51 52.25
CA ASP A 35 -0.49 -36.55 51.12
C ASP A 35 -1.49 -35.41 51.27
N SER A 36 -1.12 -34.23 50.78
CA SER A 36 -2.08 -33.20 50.41
C SER A 36 -2.15 -33.22 48.88
N PRO A 37 -3.31 -33.50 48.27
CA PRO A 37 -3.43 -33.41 46.82
C PRO A 37 -3.23 -31.95 46.44
N THR A 38 -2.04 -31.64 45.92
CA THR A 38 -1.78 -30.37 45.24
C THR A 38 -2.86 -30.18 44.20
N PRO A 39 -3.64 -29.09 44.22
CA PRO A 39 -4.62 -28.83 43.17
C PRO A 39 -3.89 -28.93 41.83
N SER A 40 -4.36 -29.80 40.95
CA SER A 40 -3.87 -29.87 39.57
C SER A 40 -3.92 -28.45 39.00
N LYS A 41 -2.74 -27.84 38.80
CA LYS A 41 -2.61 -26.58 38.07
C LYS A 41 -3.26 -26.83 36.72
N LYS A 42 -4.35 -26.13 36.41
CA LYS A 42 -4.97 -26.20 35.09
C LYS A 42 -3.89 -25.87 34.06
N GLN A 43 -3.47 -26.84 33.26
CA GLN A 43 -2.54 -26.62 32.17
C GLN A 43 -3.31 -25.98 31.02
N PHE A 44 -3.05 -24.71 30.77
CA PHE A 44 -3.54 -24.00 29.59
C PHE A 44 -2.54 -24.19 28.45
N LYS A 45 -3.00 -24.70 27.31
CA LYS A 45 -2.23 -24.79 26.06
C LYS A 45 -2.80 -23.77 25.07
N ASP A 46 -1.92 -23.15 24.29
CA ASP A 46 -2.34 -22.31 23.16
C ASP A 46 -3.25 -23.14 22.24
N GLU A 47 -4.35 -22.53 21.79
CA GLU A 47 -5.22 -23.15 20.81
C GLU A 47 -4.44 -23.39 19.51
N GLU A 48 -4.55 -24.59 18.94
CA GLU A 48 -3.98 -24.92 17.64
C GLU A 48 -4.78 -24.21 16.54
N SER A 49 -4.53 -22.91 16.39
CA SER A 49 -4.97 -22.17 15.21
C SER A 49 -4.05 -22.54 14.05
N GLN A 50 -4.62 -22.87 12.89
CA GLN A 50 -3.82 -22.96 11.68
C GLN A 50 -3.14 -21.61 11.48
N LEU A 51 -1.80 -21.61 11.42
CA LEU A 51 -1.03 -20.50 10.88
C LEU A 51 -1.68 -20.16 9.54
N THR A 52 -2.42 -19.06 9.46
CA THR A 52 -2.80 -18.52 8.16
C THR A 52 -1.49 -18.32 7.42
N PRO A 53 -1.27 -19.01 6.28
CA PRO A 53 -0.07 -18.81 5.50
C PRO A 53 0.07 -17.31 5.28
N VAL A 54 1.25 -16.75 5.51
CA VAL A 54 1.59 -15.42 5.03
C VAL A 54 1.19 -15.41 3.55
N PRO A 55 0.19 -14.60 3.13
CA PRO A 55 -0.15 -14.52 1.72
C PRO A 55 1.12 -14.22 0.96
N SER A 56 1.40 -15.12 0.02
CA SER A 56 2.66 -15.36 -0.69
C SER A 56 3.66 -14.22 -0.73
N LYS A 57 4.90 -14.56 -0.39
CA LYS A 57 6.19 -13.90 -0.71
C LYS A 57 6.36 -13.50 -2.21
N ASN A 58 5.35 -13.73 -3.06
CA ASN A 58 5.38 -13.61 -4.52
C ASN A 58 4.23 -12.74 -5.09
N LEU A 59 3.77 -11.71 -4.35
CA LEU A 59 3.00 -10.66 -5.02
C LEU A 59 3.94 -9.94 -5.99
N SER A 60 3.55 -9.80 -7.25
CA SER A 60 4.30 -8.95 -8.19
C SER A 60 4.32 -7.50 -7.69
N ALA A 61 5.22 -6.69 -8.23
CA ALA A 61 5.23 -5.25 -7.92
C ALA A 61 3.88 -4.60 -8.29
N LEU A 62 3.18 -5.13 -9.29
CA LEU A 62 1.83 -4.73 -9.70
C LEU A 62 0.77 -4.96 -8.61
N GLN A 63 0.87 -6.07 -7.89
CA GLN A 63 -0.12 -6.51 -6.91
C GLN A 63 0.20 -6.05 -5.49
N SER A 64 1.39 -5.50 -5.28
CA SER A 64 1.82 -5.00 -3.98
C SER A 64 1.02 -3.75 -3.62
N PRO A 65 0.35 -3.72 -2.45
CA PRO A 65 -0.48 -2.59 -2.06
C PRO A 65 0.39 -1.39 -1.68
N THR A 66 -0.04 -0.21 -2.11
CA THR A 66 0.60 1.08 -1.83
C THR A 66 -0.46 2.13 -1.47
N LEU A 67 -0.05 3.22 -0.81
CA LEU A 67 -0.91 4.39 -0.67
C LEU A 67 -1.05 5.09 -2.01
N GLY A 68 0.01 5.11 -2.81
CA GLY A 68 -0.08 5.56 -4.18
C GLY A 68 1.03 5.05 -5.07
N THR A 69 0.71 5.05 -6.35
CA THR A 69 1.56 4.60 -7.43
C THR A 69 1.49 5.61 -8.57
N ALA A 70 2.64 5.87 -9.15
CA ALA A 70 2.82 6.70 -10.32
C ALA A 70 3.60 5.94 -11.39
N MET A 71 3.26 6.19 -12.64
CA MET A 71 3.99 5.73 -13.82
C MET A 71 4.34 6.95 -14.67
N LYS A 72 5.63 7.08 -15.00
CA LYS A 72 6.12 8.22 -15.77
C LYS A 72 5.66 8.14 -17.24
N LEU A 73 5.29 9.28 -17.81
CA LEU A 73 5.02 9.38 -19.25
C LEU A 73 6.30 9.07 -20.05
N LYS A 74 6.13 8.37 -21.16
CA LYS A 74 7.21 8.02 -22.08
C LYS A 74 7.31 9.03 -23.22
N ALA A 75 8.55 9.26 -23.65
CA ALA A 75 8.87 10.03 -24.85
C ALA A 75 9.77 9.18 -25.75
N HIS A 76 9.59 9.32 -27.07
CA HIS A 76 10.44 8.65 -28.06
C HIS A 76 11.78 9.37 -28.14
N ASN A 77 12.88 8.60 -28.17
CA ASN A 77 14.19 9.16 -28.49
C ASN A 77 14.28 9.43 -29.99
N LEU A 78 14.37 10.70 -30.39
CA LEU A 78 14.37 11.09 -31.81
C LEU A 78 15.59 10.59 -32.59
N PHE A 79 16.66 10.16 -31.90
CA PHE A 79 17.78 9.45 -32.52
C PHE A 79 17.52 7.95 -32.74
N ASP A 80 16.54 7.36 -32.04
CA ASP A 80 16.19 5.96 -32.20
C ASP A 80 15.34 5.76 -33.46
N ARG A 81 15.92 5.05 -34.42
CA ARG A 81 15.31 4.66 -35.69
C ARG A 81 14.98 3.17 -35.77
N SER A 82 15.17 2.43 -34.69
CA SER A 82 14.95 0.97 -34.65
C SER A 82 13.50 0.56 -34.86
N GLY A 83 12.55 1.48 -34.62
CA GLY A 83 11.11 1.20 -34.68
C GLY A 83 10.62 0.33 -33.51
N LYS A 84 11.47 0.04 -32.53
CA LYS A 84 11.09 -0.69 -31.32
C LYS A 84 10.12 0.12 -30.47
N GLU A 85 9.22 -0.59 -29.80
CA GLU A 85 8.30 0.01 -28.84
C GLU A 85 9.04 0.27 -27.53
N ASN A 86 8.86 1.48 -26.97
CA ASN A 86 9.25 1.78 -25.61
C ASN A 86 8.11 1.37 -24.68
N LEU A 87 8.05 0.07 -24.34
CA LEU A 87 7.05 -0.55 -23.48
C LEU A 87 7.23 -0.14 -22.02
N PHE A 88 6.15 -0.20 -21.22
CA PHE A 88 6.25 -0.08 -19.77
C PHE A 88 6.83 -1.36 -19.17
N SER A 89 7.35 -1.26 -17.95
CA SER A 89 7.71 -2.40 -17.13
C SER A 89 7.23 -2.20 -15.70
N GLU A 90 7.20 -3.28 -14.92
CA GLU A 90 6.79 -3.24 -13.52
C GLU A 90 7.84 -2.57 -12.62
N GLU A 91 9.08 -2.51 -13.08
CA GLU A 91 10.18 -1.84 -12.37
C GLU A 91 10.07 -0.31 -12.49
N GLU A 92 9.31 0.19 -13.46
CA GLU A 92 9.05 1.63 -13.65
C GLU A 92 7.98 2.19 -12.70
N TYR A 93 7.32 1.34 -11.91
CA TYR A 93 6.40 1.79 -10.88
C TYR A 93 7.12 2.59 -9.82
N GLU A 94 6.63 3.80 -9.58
CA GLU A 94 7.13 4.66 -8.54
C GLU A 94 6.08 4.87 -7.46
N THR A 95 6.52 4.76 -6.22
CA THR A 95 5.70 4.99 -5.03
C THR A 95 5.77 6.47 -4.67
N LEU A 96 4.95 7.30 -5.34
CA LEU A 96 4.94 8.76 -5.19
C LEU A 96 3.60 9.26 -4.68
N ASP A 97 3.63 10.20 -3.74
CA ASP A 97 2.46 11.03 -3.44
C ASP A 97 2.31 12.18 -4.44
N PHE A 98 1.19 12.89 -4.36
CA PHE A 98 0.92 13.98 -5.30
C PHE A 98 1.86 15.18 -5.15
N ASN A 99 2.32 15.51 -3.95
CA ASN A 99 3.25 16.62 -3.74
C ASN A 99 4.63 16.31 -4.33
N MET A 100 5.10 15.06 -4.21
CA MET A 100 6.31 14.58 -4.85
C MET A 100 6.21 14.67 -6.38
N ILE A 101 5.07 14.27 -6.95
CA ILE A 101 4.81 14.40 -8.40
C ILE A 101 4.88 15.87 -8.82
N LYS A 102 4.19 16.77 -8.10
CA LYS A 102 4.25 18.22 -8.36
C LYS A 102 5.68 18.75 -8.34
N ALA A 103 6.45 18.40 -7.30
CA ALA A 103 7.83 18.85 -7.15
C ALA A 103 8.71 18.38 -8.31
N ARG A 104 8.58 17.12 -8.74
CA ARG A 104 9.34 16.57 -9.87
C ARG A 104 8.98 17.21 -11.20
N VAL A 105 7.69 17.44 -11.46
CA VAL A 105 7.26 18.12 -12.68
C VAL A 105 7.72 19.58 -12.68
N ALA A 106 7.63 20.29 -11.55
CA ALA A 106 8.13 21.65 -11.42
C ALA A 106 9.66 21.75 -11.58
N ALA A 107 10.41 20.73 -11.14
CA ALA A 107 11.86 20.64 -11.30
C ALA A 107 12.29 20.24 -12.72
N SER A 108 11.37 19.81 -13.58
CA SER A 108 11.70 19.50 -14.97
C SER A 108 11.99 20.79 -15.74
N THR A 109 13.03 20.79 -16.59
CA THR A 109 13.36 21.91 -17.49
C THR A 109 12.35 21.95 -18.64
N ALA A 110 11.12 22.36 -18.34
CA ALA A 110 10.00 22.34 -19.26
C ALA A 110 9.45 23.77 -19.46
N ASP A 111 9.19 24.12 -20.72
CA ASP A 111 8.74 25.46 -21.12
C ASP A 111 7.21 25.53 -21.25
N GLY A 112 6.51 24.41 -21.03
CA GLY A 112 5.08 24.26 -21.23
C GLY A 112 4.21 24.61 -20.02
N SER A 113 2.91 24.48 -20.23
CA SER A 113 1.90 24.62 -19.17
C SER A 113 1.75 23.31 -18.40
N ILE A 114 1.39 23.45 -17.12
CA ILE A 114 1.02 22.32 -16.29
C ILE A 114 -0.43 21.94 -16.60
N VAL A 115 -0.66 20.65 -16.83
CA VAL A 115 -1.97 20.05 -16.99
C VAL A 115 -2.23 19.12 -15.82
N ASP A 116 -3.39 19.29 -15.19
CA ASP A 116 -3.90 18.44 -14.11
C ASP A 116 -5.29 17.94 -14.51
N SER A 117 -5.47 16.62 -14.56
CA SER A 117 -6.75 15.97 -14.86
C SER A 117 -7.84 16.16 -13.78
N ASN A 118 -7.52 16.88 -12.70
CA ASN A 118 -8.46 17.28 -11.66
C ASN A 118 -8.29 18.78 -11.28
N ASP A 119 -8.19 19.67 -12.27
CA ASP A 119 -8.05 21.12 -12.08
C ASP A 119 -9.37 21.87 -11.85
N GLY A 120 -10.51 21.21 -12.02
CA GLY A 120 -11.84 21.82 -11.89
C GLY A 120 -12.30 22.64 -13.09
N SER A 121 -11.58 22.62 -14.22
CA SER A 121 -11.87 23.45 -15.39
C SER A 121 -13.12 23.04 -16.18
N SER A 122 -13.59 21.79 -16.00
CA SER A 122 -14.80 21.26 -16.62
C SER A 122 -15.42 20.14 -15.77
N PRO A 123 -16.66 19.70 -16.06
CA PRO A 123 -17.26 18.53 -15.41
C PRO A 123 -16.37 17.28 -15.43
N TYR A 124 -15.66 17.01 -16.54
CA TYR A 124 -14.74 15.87 -16.60
C TYR A 124 -13.51 16.05 -15.70
N PHE A 125 -12.99 17.27 -15.60
CA PHE A 125 -11.82 17.60 -14.78
C PHE A 125 -12.17 17.96 -13.33
N THR A 126 -13.39 17.66 -12.89
CA THR A 126 -13.85 17.89 -11.51
C THR A 126 -14.14 16.56 -10.83
N ARG A 127 -13.27 16.17 -9.89
CA ARG A 127 -13.41 14.95 -9.09
C ARG A 127 -13.54 15.35 -7.63
N LEU A 128 -14.75 15.20 -7.08
CA LEU A 128 -15.05 15.53 -5.69
C LEU A 128 -14.79 14.32 -4.78
N LEU A 129 -13.51 14.04 -4.57
CA LEU A 129 -12.99 12.97 -3.73
C LEU A 129 -12.20 13.57 -2.56
N ASN A 130 -12.40 13.02 -1.37
CA ASN A 130 -11.81 13.47 -0.12
C ASN A 130 -10.57 12.67 0.27
N TYR A 131 -10.53 11.38 -0.08
CA TYR A 131 -9.50 10.44 0.36
C TYR A 131 -8.65 9.94 -0.80
N VAL A 132 -9.18 9.93 -2.03
CA VAL A 132 -8.48 9.44 -3.22
C VAL A 132 -8.24 10.58 -4.21
N ARG A 133 -7.05 10.62 -4.78
CA ARG A 133 -6.68 11.46 -5.91
C ARG A 133 -6.05 10.60 -7.00
N SER A 134 -6.61 10.65 -8.20
CA SER A 134 -6.08 9.92 -9.36
C SER A 134 -6.05 10.80 -10.59
N GLY A 135 -5.29 10.36 -11.60
CA GLY A 135 -5.34 10.85 -12.96
C GLY A 135 -3.97 11.08 -13.57
N VAL A 136 -3.84 12.12 -14.41
CA VAL A 136 -2.57 12.54 -15.01
C VAL A 136 -2.18 13.96 -14.56
N TYR A 137 -0.89 14.15 -14.29
CA TYR A 137 -0.31 15.45 -13.97
C TYR A 137 1.02 15.60 -14.70
N TYR A 138 1.12 16.59 -15.60
CA TYR A 138 2.27 16.72 -16.49
C TYR A 138 2.48 18.15 -16.99
N ASN A 139 3.70 18.45 -17.41
CA ASN A 139 4.01 19.60 -18.25
C ASN A 139 3.86 19.23 -19.73
N ASP A 140 3.14 20.03 -20.49
CA ASP A 140 2.78 19.75 -21.89
C ASP A 140 3.88 20.06 -22.92
N SER A 141 5.01 20.65 -22.49
CA SER A 141 6.16 20.90 -23.36
C SER A 141 7.47 20.75 -22.60
N TRP A 142 8.04 19.56 -22.71
CA TRP A 142 9.33 19.18 -22.15
C TRP A 142 10.29 18.70 -23.24
N ARG A 143 11.58 19.00 -23.06
CA ARG A 143 12.68 18.56 -23.92
C ARG A 143 13.90 18.19 -23.10
N GLU A 144 14.54 17.08 -23.45
CA GLU A 144 15.82 16.66 -22.87
C GLU A 144 16.80 16.38 -24.01
N ARG A 145 17.90 17.13 -24.06
CA ARG A 145 18.92 17.04 -25.11
C ARG A 145 20.28 16.62 -24.54
N ASP A 146 20.73 15.45 -24.94
CA ASP A 146 22.08 14.97 -24.75
C ASP A 146 22.56 14.36 -26.08
N ILE A 147 22.96 15.26 -26.97
CA ILE A 147 23.37 14.95 -28.36
C ILE A 147 24.58 14.00 -28.39
N PRO A 148 25.64 14.20 -27.57
CA PRO A 148 26.77 13.27 -27.53
C PRO A 148 26.37 11.83 -27.27
N ASN A 149 25.40 11.61 -26.36
CA ASN A 149 24.89 10.27 -26.03
C ASN A 149 23.71 9.84 -26.91
N LYS A 150 23.48 10.51 -28.05
CA LYS A 150 22.40 10.24 -29.01
C LYS A 150 21.03 10.17 -28.31
N ARG A 151 20.76 11.11 -27.42
CA ARG A 151 19.52 11.18 -26.65
C ARG A 151 18.84 12.52 -26.86
N PHE A 152 17.66 12.46 -27.46
CA PHE A 152 16.78 13.63 -27.57
C PHE A 152 15.33 13.20 -27.37
N LEU A 153 14.79 13.57 -26.22
CA LEU A 153 13.39 13.34 -25.87
C LEU A 153 12.62 14.65 -25.96
N SER A 154 11.39 14.59 -26.45
CA SER A 154 10.48 15.73 -26.50
C SER A 154 9.05 15.25 -26.34
N GLY A 155 8.22 16.04 -25.67
CA GLY A 155 6.82 15.73 -25.46
C GLY A 155 6.35 16.19 -24.09
N PHE A 156 5.68 15.31 -23.38
CA PHE A 156 5.18 15.59 -22.04
C PHE A 156 6.13 15.06 -20.97
N TYR A 157 6.22 15.77 -19.85
CA TYR A 157 6.91 15.28 -18.65
C TYR A 157 5.94 15.26 -17.49
N GLY A 158 5.69 14.07 -16.95
CA GLY A 158 4.79 13.91 -15.81
C GLY A 158 4.46 12.46 -15.58
N TYR A 159 3.33 12.24 -14.90
CA TYR A 159 2.93 10.93 -14.41
C TYR A 159 1.44 10.70 -14.57
N ALA A 160 1.05 9.46 -14.86
CA ALA A 160 -0.25 8.94 -14.48
C ALA A 160 -0.13 8.36 -13.06
N PHE A 161 -1.10 8.63 -12.19
CA PHE A 161 -1.00 8.24 -10.79
C PHE A 161 -2.36 7.99 -10.16
N TYR A 162 -2.35 7.20 -9.08
CA TYR A 162 -3.38 7.25 -8.07
C TYR A 162 -2.72 7.27 -6.70
N PHE A 163 -3.33 7.98 -5.77
CA PHE A 163 -2.91 8.06 -4.38
C PHE A 163 -4.15 8.16 -3.51
N GLY A 164 -4.18 7.40 -2.44
CA GLY A 164 -5.25 7.44 -1.46
C GLY A 164 -4.69 7.53 -0.04
N GLU A 165 -5.28 8.42 0.74
CA GLU A 165 -5.02 8.59 2.16
C GLU A 165 -6.05 7.83 2.98
N ASN A 166 -5.68 7.47 4.22
CA ASN A 166 -6.53 6.71 5.13
C ASN A 166 -7.16 5.44 4.48
N PRO A 167 -6.35 4.42 4.15
CA PRO A 167 -6.90 3.12 3.74
C PRO A 167 -7.93 2.63 4.76
N SER A 168 -9.07 2.15 4.26
CA SER A 168 -10.23 1.89 5.10
C SER A 168 -9.96 0.79 6.12
N ARG A 169 -10.27 1.08 7.38
CA ARG A 169 -10.17 0.12 8.49
C ARG A 169 -11.51 -0.48 8.86
N ALA A 170 -12.59 0.21 8.50
CA ALA A 170 -13.93 -0.32 8.53
C ALA A 170 -14.48 -0.41 7.11
N LEU A 171 -15.16 -1.52 6.81
CA LEU A 171 -15.88 -1.73 5.55
C LEU A 171 -17.19 -2.43 5.86
N PRO A 172 -18.23 -2.25 5.02
CA PRO A 172 -19.41 -3.10 5.10
C PRO A 172 -19.01 -4.57 5.01
N VAL A 173 -19.70 -5.42 5.76
CA VAL A 173 -19.47 -6.87 5.77
C VAL A 173 -20.45 -7.62 4.88
N GLU A 174 -21.59 -7.02 4.59
CA GLU A 174 -22.64 -7.54 3.72
C GLU A 174 -23.23 -6.40 2.87
N GLY A 175 -23.99 -6.76 1.86
CA GLY A 175 -24.62 -5.81 0.94
C GLY A 175 -23.78 -5.47 -0.29
N ASN A 176 -24.43 -4.74 -1.19
CA ASN A 176 -23.86 -4.27 -2.45
C ASN A 176 -23.72 -2.76 -2.41
N ALA A 177 -22.58 -2.25 -2.82
CA ALA A 177 -22.31 -0.82 -2.98
C ALA A 177 -21.99 -0.50 -4.43
N HIS A 178 -22.56 0.59 -4.92
CA HIS A 178 -22.22 1.14 -6.22
C HIS A 178 -21.30 2.35 -6.06
N TYR A 179 -20.18 2.36 -6.79
CA TYR A 179 -19.22 3.44 -6.85
C TYR A 179 -19.16 4.01 -8.25
N LYS A 180 -19.13 5.34 -8.36
CA LYS A 180 -19.01 6.05 -9.63
C LYS A 180 -17.84 7.01 -9.59
N GLY A 181 -17.13 7.12 -10.71
CA GLY A 181 -15.95 7.97 -10.79
C GLY A 181 -15.38 8.11 -12.19
N THR A 182 -14.05 8.21 -12.23
CA THR A 182 -13.28 8.46 -13.45
C THR A 182 -12.13 7.48 -13.59
N TRP A 183 -11.57 7.42 -14.79
CA TRP A 183 -10.31 6.74 -15.06
C TRP A 183 -9.46 7.56 -16.02
N ASP A 184 -8.15 7.32 -16.02
CA ASP A 184 -7.21 7.95 -16.92
C ASP A 184 -6.18 6.92 -17.36
N PHE A 185 -5.47 7.22 -18.44
CA PHE A 185 -4.48 6.31 -18.98
C PHE A 185 -3.26 7.07 -19.52
N ILE A 186 -2.16 6.34 -19.61
CA ILE A 186 -1.03 6.69 -20.46
C ILE A 186 -0.64 5.50 -21.33
N THR A 187 -0.13 5.77 -22.52
CA THR A 187 0.36 4.72 -23.42
C THR A 187 1.87 4.64 -23.46
N ASN A 188 2.36 3.48 -23.89
CA ASN A 188 3.70 3.32 -24.40
C ASN A 188 3.88 4.11 -25.71
N VAL A 189 5.10 4.11 -26.23
CA VAL A 189 5.45 4.90 -27.43
C VAL A 189 6.04 4.00 -28.51
N LYS A 190 5.58 4.19 -29.75
CA LYS A 190 6.11 3.52 -30.94
C LYS A 190 6.14 4.49 -32.12
N ASN A 191 7.33 4.74 -32.66
CA ASN A 191 7.49 5.60 -33.83
C ASN A 191 6.64 5.13 -35.02
N GLY A 192 5.89 6.05 -35.61
CA GLY A 192 5.00 5.80 -36.76
C GLY A 192 3.64 5.22 -36.41
N ARG A 193 3.36 4.92 -35.13
CA ARG A 193 2.02 4.49 -34.70
C ARG A 193 1.02 5.66 -34.80
N THR A 194 -0.20 5.36 -35.23
CA THR A 194 -1.32 6.30 -35.19
C THR A 194 -2.57 5.56 -34.71
N TYR A 195 -3.43 6.29 -34.01
CA TYR A 195 -4.78 5.87 -33.64
C TYR A 195 -5.72 6.97 -34.07
N PRO A 196 -6.74 6.72 -34.91
CA PRO A 196 -7.71 7.72 -35.33
C PRO A 196 -8.40 8.47 -34.17
N LEU A 197 -8.58 7.82 -33.01
CA LEU A 197 -9.15 8.47 -31.82
C LEU A 197 -8.22 9.54 -31.22
N LEU A 198 -6.92 9.46 -31.49
CA LEU A 198 -5.90 10.24 -30.81
C LEU A 198 -5.18 11.20 -31.75
N GLY A 199 -4.68 12.31 -31.21
CA GLY A 199 -3.82 13.23 -31.94
C GLY A 199 -2.55 12.54 -32.52
N SER A 200 -2.06 13.03 -33.67
CA SER A 200 -0.98 12.39 -34.46
C SER A 200 0.35 12.10 -33.72
N GLN A 201 0.62 12.80 -32.61
CA GLN A 201 1.83 12.61 -31.80
C GLN A 201 1.63 11.59 -30.67
N ALA A 202 0.38 11.33 -30.28
CA ALA A 202 -0.02 10.55 -29.12
C ALA A 202 0.18 9.06 -29.40
N GLY A 203 0.95 8.38 -28.53
CA GLY A 203 1.39 7.00 -28.74
C GLY A 203 2.48 6.82 -29.80
N ASN A 204 2.86 7.90 -30.50
CA ASN A 204 3.86 7.92 -31.57
C ASN A 204 5.20 8.47 -31.11
N LYS A 205 5.22 9.75 -30.71
CA LYS A 205 6.42 10.45 -30.26
C LYS A 205 6.47 10.63 -28.75
N ARG A 206 5.31 10.56 -28.09
CA ARG A 206 5.13 10.61 -26.64
C ARG A 206 3.93 9.77 -26.24
N SER A 207 3.80 9.47 -24.96
CA SER A 207 2.59 8.84 -24.42
C SER A 207 1.35 9.61 -24.86
N ALA A 208 0.29 8.88 -25.21
CA ALA A 208 -1.04 9.43 -25.27
C ALA A 208 -1.57 9.63 -23.84
N VAL A 209 -2.39 10.66 -23.65
CA VAL A 209 -3.12 11.00 -22.41
C VAL A 209 -4.60 11.26 -22.75
N PRO A 210 -5.51 11.38 -21.78
CA PRO A 210 -6.93 11.65 -22.07
C PRO A 210 -7.15 12.91 -22.92
N ASN A 211 -6.36 13.97 -22.71
CA ASN A 211 -6.45 15.22 -23.49
C ASN A 211 -6.06 15.06 -24.96
N ASP A 212 -5.50 13.92 -25.39
CA ASP A 212 -5.25 13.63 -26.81
C ASP A 212 -6.48 13.09 -27.54
N ILE A 213 -7.60 12.85 -26.85
CA ILE A 213 -8.86 12.39 -27.45
C ILE A 213 -9.66 13.61 -27.93
N ASP A 214 -9.75 13.79 -29.25
CA ASP A 214 -10.31 15.01 -29.86
C ASP A 214 -11.83 15.18 -29.65
N ASP A 215 -12.57 14.07 -29.56
CA ASP A 215 -14.02 14.03 -29.40
C ASP A 215 -14.47 13.69 -27.96
N LEU A 216 -13.59 13.86 -26.97
CA LEU A 216 -13.89 13.60 -25.57
C LEU A 216 -14.97 14.57 -25.03
N LEU A 217 -16.01 14.04 -24.39
CA LEU A 217 -17.09 14.84 -23.82
C LEU A 217 -16.69 15.47 -22.48
N THR A 218 -16.05 16.65 -22.52
CA THR A 218 -15.58 17.31 -21.29
C THR A 218 -16.56 18.35 -20.73
N LYS A 219 -17.40 18.95 -21.58
CA LYS A 219 -18.28 20.08 -21.24
C LYS A 219 -19.75 19.67 -21.21
N LYS A 220 -20.51 20.26 -20.29
CA LYS A 220 -21.96 20.06 -20.16
C LYS A 220 -22.74 20.50 -21.40
N ASN A 221 -22.32 21.57 -22.07
CA ASN A 221 -23.02 22.10 -23.25
C ASN A 221 -22.96 21.16 -24.47
N ASP A 222 -21.96 20.26 -24.50
CA ASP A 222 -21.77 19.30 -25.59
C ASP A 222 -22.46 17.95 -25.29
N ALA A 223 -23.03 17.81 -24.08
CA ALA A 223 -23.66 16.60 -23.60
C ALA A 223 -25.17 16.61 -23.86
N ASP A 224 -25.78 15.42 -23.86
CA ASP A 224 -27.24 15.34 -23.81
C ASP A 224 -27.74 15.90 -22.45
N PRO A 225 -28.92 16.54 -22.39
CA PRO A 225 -29.39 17.27 -21.20
C PRO A 225 -29.41 16.47 -19.89
N ASN A 226 -29.54 15.15 -19.98
CA ASN A 226 -29.61 14.23 -18.85
C ASN A 226 -28.29 13.46 -18.60
N SER A 227 -27.24 13.73 -19.37
CA SER A 227 -25.96 13.04 -19.17
C SER A 227 -25.30 13.50 -17.88
N THR A 228 -24.91 12.52 -17.06
CA THR A 228 -24.08 12.72 -15.87
C THR A 228 -22.65 12.23 -16.08
N ASP A 229 -22.37 11.61 -17.23
CA ASP A 229 -21.08 11.03 -17.57
C ASP A 229 -20.32 11.96 -18.51
N PHE A 230 -19.06 12.21 -18.14
CA PHE A 230 -18.14 13.09 -18.86
C PHE A 230 -16.80 12.39 -19.01
N GLY A 231 -16.17 12.63 -20.16
CA GLY A 231 -14.86 12.11 -20.56
C GLY A 231 -14.71 10.62 -20.30
N LEU A 232 -13.75 10.26 -19.46
CA LEU A 232 -13.45 8.88 -19.09
C LEU A 232 -14.10 8.54 -17.74
N SER A 233 -15.26 7.89 -17.78
CA SER A 233 -16.05 7.56 -16.57
C SER A 233 -15.90 6.09 -16.17
N SER A 234 -16.02 5.82 -14.87
CA SER A 234 -15.92 4.48 -14.29
C SER A 234 -17.07 4.18 -13.35
N GLU A 235 -17.53 2.93 -13.35
CA GLU A 235 -18.61 2.43 -12.50
C GLU A 235 -18.19 1.09 -11.90
N PHE A 236 -18.46 0.88 -10.61
CA PHE A 236 -18.09 -0.33 -9.89
C PHE A 236 -19.22 -0.81 -8.99
N ASP A 237 -19.45 -2.11 -9.00
CA ASP A 237 -20.35 -2.80 -8.07
C ASP A 237 -19.52 -3.68 -7.16
N VAL A 238 -19.61 -3.42 -5.86
CA VAL A 238 -18.87 -4.13 -4.82
C VAL A 238 -19.85 -4.94 -3.99
N ASN A 239 -19.65 -6.25 -3.95
CA ASN A 239 -20.38 -7.13 -3.05
C ASN A 239 -19.46 -7.52 -1.89
N PHE A 240 -19.72 -6.94 -0.71
CA PHE A 240 -18.89 -7.14 0.46
C PHE A 240 -19.04 -8.54 1.07
N GLY A 241 -20.23 -9.13 1.01
CA GLY A 241 -20.50 -10.47 1.53
C GLY A 241 -19.78 -11.55 0.72
N ASN A 242 -19.80 -11.44 -0.61
CA ASN A 242 -19.11 -12.35 -1.52
C ASN A 242 -17.63 -11.98 -1.73
N LYS A 243 -17.19 -10.82 -1.22
CA LYS A 243 -15.83 -10.29 -1.39
C LYS A 243 -15.43 -10.18 -2.86
N THR A 244 -16.34 -9.66 -3.70
CA THR A 244 -16.12 -9.47 -5.13
C THR A 244 -16.38 -8.03 -5.56
N LEU A 245 -15.65 -7.57 -6.57
CA LEU A 245 -15.85 -6.29 -7.25
C LEU A 245 -15.93 -6.52 -8.76
N THR A 246 -16.94 -5.94 -9.39
CA THR A 246 -17.01 -5.80 -10.85
C THR A 246 -16.96 -4.33 -11.22
N GLY A 247 -16.27 -3.99 -12.30
CA GLY A 247 -16.13 -2.61 -12.74
C GLY A 247 -16.22 -2.46 -14.25
N GLN A 248 -16.55 -1.27 -14.71
CA GLN A 248 -16.70 -0.95 -16.13
C GLN A 248 -16.08 0.43 -16.39
N LEU A 249 -15.23 0.49 -17.40
CA LEU A 249 -14.60 1.74 -17.84
C LEU A 249 -15.19 2.19 -19.17
N TYR A 250 -15.55 3.46 -19.25
CA TYR A 250 -16.25 4.04 -20.39
C TYR A 250 -15.50 5.24 -20.98
N LEU A 251 -15.58 5.36 -22.30
CA LEU A 251 -15.20 6.52 -23.09
C LEU A 251 -16.48 7.24 -23.54
N ASN A 252 -16.68 8.46 -23.05
CA ASN A 252 -17.83 9.29 -23.41
C ASN A 252 -17.42 10.31 -24.48
N LYS A 253 -17.96 10.14 -25.68
CA LYS A 253 -17.70 11.00 -26.84
C LYS A 253 -18.80 12.05 -27.00
N ARG A 254 -18.40 13.28 -27.31
CA ARG A 254 -19.33 14.36 -27.61
C ARG A 254 -19.97 14.21 -28.98
N ARG A 255 -21.05 14.93 -29.19
CA ARG A 255 -21.67 15.08 -30.51
C ARG A 255 -20.72 15.81 -31.46
N THR A 256 -20.59 15.32 -32.68
CA THR A 256 -19.83 15.97 -33.75
C THR A 256 -20.71 16.12 -34.99
N LEU A 257 -20.27 16.90 -35.97
CA LEU A 257 -20.99 17.04 -37.24
C LEU A 257 -21.14 15.69 -37.98
N VAL A 258 -20.21 14.77 -37.75
CA VAL A 258 -20.21 13.43 -38.36
C VAL A 258 -20.95 12.41 -37.48
N ASN A 259 -20.95 12.60 -36.16
CA ASN A 259 -21.61 11.72 -35.20
C ASN A 259 -22.71 12.47 -34.45
N SER A 260 -23.94 12.32 -34.92
CA SER A 260 -25.09 13.14 -34.51
C SER A 260 -25.54 12.96 -33.05
N SER A 261 -25.04 11.94 -32.33
CA SER A 261 -25.36 11.63 -30.93
C SER A 261 -24.11 11.46 -30.08
N ALA A 262 -24.17 11.87 -28.81
CA ALA A 262 -23.14 11.54 -27.83
C ALA A 262 -23.09 10.02 -27.66
N LYS A 263 -21.90 9.45 -27.52
CA LYS A 263 -21.73 7.98 -27.45
C LYS A 263 -20.92 7.59 -26.22
N LYS A 264 -21.50 6.71 -25.40
CA LYS A 264 -20.81 6.04 -24.29
C LYS A 264 -20.34 4.67 -24.75
N GLU A 265 -19.03 4.49 -24.85
CA GLU A 265 -18.39 3.25 -25.30
C GLU A 265 -17.69 2.57 -24.13
N LYS A 266 -18.02 1.31 -23.85
CA LYS A 266 -17.29 0.53 -22.84
C LYS A 266 -15.97 0.04 -23.41
N VAL A 267 -14.87 0.30 -22.72
CA VAL A 267 -13.50 -0.06 -23.16
C VAL A 267 -12.88 -1.20 -22.34
N TYR A 268 -13.29 -1.35 -21.07
CA TYR A 268 -12.85 -2.44 -20.20
C TYR A 268 -13.97 -2.94 -19.28
N ASP A 269 -13.96 -4.25 -19.03
CA ASP A 269 -14.64 -4.90 -17.91
C ASP A 269 -13.60 -5.31 -16.88
N LEU A 270 -13.86 -5.05 -15.60
CA LEU A 270 -12.96 -5.32 -14.48
C LEU A 270 -13.61 -6.35 -13.57
N ASN A 271 -12.82 -7.29 -13.06
CA ASN A 271 -13.22 -8.21 -12.01
C ASN A 271 -12.12 -8.32 -10.96
N ALA A 272 -12.49 -8.30 -9.68
CA ALA A 272 -11.53 -8.41 -8.60
C ALA A 272 -12.11 -9.13 -7.38
N THR A 273 -11.21 -9.71 -6.58
CA THR A 273 -11.51 -10.29 -5.27
C THR A 273 -10.98 -9.38 -4.17
N LEU A 274 -11.76 -9.24 -3.10
CA LEU A 274 -11.41 -8.39 -1.96
C LEU A 274 -10.53 -9.16 -0.97
N HIS A 275 -9.39 -8.56 -0.62
CA HIS A 275 -8.44 -9.05 0.36
C HIS A 275 -8.22 -7.96 1.41
N GLY A 276 -8.97 -8.05 2.51
CA GLY A 276 -9.03 -6.99 3.50
C GLY A 276 -9.59 -5.70 2.92
N ASN A 277 -8.82 -4.61 2.96
CA ASN A 277 -9.21 -3.33 2.34
C ASN A 277 -8.63 -3.12 0.93
N ARG A 278 -8.03 -4.16 0.34
CA ARG A 278 -7.49 -4.16 -1.02
C ARG A 278 -8.32 -5.05 -1.93
N PHE A 279 -8.14 -4.90 -3.23
CA PHE A 279 -8.69 -5.82 -4.21
C PHE A 279 -7.67 -6.07 -5.32
N ILE A 280 -7.66 -7.30 -5.83
CA ILE A 280 -6.77 -7.74 -6.92
C ILE A 280 -7.61 -8.49 -7.95
N GLY A 281 -7.31 -8.33 -9.23
CA GLY A 281 -7.92 -9.14 -10.27
C GLY A 281 -7.50 -8.76 -11.68
N ASN A 282 -8.46 -8.67 -12.60
CA ASN A 282 -8.21 -8.48 -14.02
C ASN A 282 -8.96 -7.30 -14.62
N ALA A 283 -8.42 -6.77 -15.71
CA ALA A 283 -9.13 -5.93 -16.66
C ALA A 283 -9.18 -6.64 -18.03
N VAL A 284 -10.35 -6.68 -18.66
CA VAL A 284 -10.58 -7.34 -19.94
C VAL A 284 -10.97 -6.29 -20.96
N ALA A 285 -10.18 -6.17 -22.04
CA ALA A 285 -10.47 -5.22 -23.11
C ALA A 285 -11.71 -5.67 -23.89
N THR A 286 -12.62 -4.74 -24.16
CA THR A 286 -13.88 -5.03 -24.89
C THR A 286 -13.65 -5.26 -26.39
N ASP A 287 -12.70 -4.55 -26.99
CA ASP A 287 -12.29 -4.74 -28.39
C ASP A 287 -10.77 -4.92 -28.49
N LYS A 288 -10.35 -6.16 -28.73
CA LYS A 288 -8.93 -6.54 -28.83
C LYS A 288 -8.31 -6.33 -30.21
N THR A 289 -9.13 -5.95 -31.19
CA THR A 289 -8.73 -5.83 -32.60
C THR A 289 -8.80 -4.40 -33.13
N SER A 290 -9.26 -3.47 -32.31
CA SER A 290 -9.39 -2.06 -32.65
C SER A 290 -8.10 -1.49 -33.23
N LYS A 291 -8.24 -0.77 -34.35
CA LYS A 291 -7.21 0.13 -34.88
C LYS A 291 -7.47 1.57 -34.50
N GLU A 292 -8.63 1.85 -33.92
CA GLU A 292 -9.11 3.18 -33.59
C GLU A 292 -8.44 3.72 -32.31
N HIS A 293 -8.11 2.84 -31.36
CA HIS A 293 -7.64 3.21 -30.03
C HIS A 293 -6.67 2.17 -29.43
N PRO A 294 -5.90 2.53 -28.38
CA PRO A 294 -4.90 1.65 -27.79
C PRO A 294 -5.45 0.57 -26.83
N PHE A 295 -6.74 0.61 -26.46
CA PHE A 295 -7.33 -0.25 -25.44
C PHE A 295 -7.69 -1.66 -25.96
N THR A 296 -6.68 -2.47 -26.29
CA THR A 296 -6.87 -3.74 -27.01
C THR A 296 -6.34 -4.97 -26.28
N SER A 297 -5.72 -4.79 -25.11
CA SER A 297 -5.08 -5.88 -24.37
C SER A 297 -5.66 -5.99 -22.97
N ASP A 298 -5.78 -7.22 -22.49
CA ASP A 298 -6.20 -7.49 -21.12
C ASP A 298 -5.08 -7.10 -20.14
N ALA A 299 -5.41 -7.08 -18.84
CA ALA A 299 -4.46 -7.02 -17.74
C ALA A 299 -4.83 -8.15 -16.77
N LYS A 300 -4.13 -9.28 -16.85
CA LYS A 300 -4.42 -10.45 -16.01
C LYS A 300 -3.63 -10.39 -14.72
N ASP A 301 -4.33 -10.55 -13.60
CA ASP A 301 -3.78 -10.47 -12.24
C ASP A 301 -2.96 -9.19 -11.97
N ALA A 302 -3.20 -8.15 -12.75
CA ALA A 302 -2.46 -6.88 -12.76
C ALA A 302 -3.33 -5.69 -12.35
N LEU A 303 -4.63 -5.92 -12.12
CA LEU A 303 -5.52 -4.95 -11.48
C LEU A 303 -5.29 -4.97 -9.97
N GLU A 304 -4.98 -3.82 -9.39
CA GLU A 304 -4.79 -3.66 -7.96
C GLU A 304 -5.36 -2.33 -7.50
N GLY A 305 -5.99 -2.32 -6.33
CA GLY A 305 -6.46 -1.10 -5.69
C GLY A 305 -6.95 -1.34 -4.28
N GLY A 306 -7.58 -0.33 -3.69
CA GLY A 306 -8.16 -0.45 -2.36
C GLY A 306 -9.24 0.58 -2.05
N PHE A 307 -9.82 0.40 -0.87
CA PHE A 307 -10.82 1.29 -0.31
C PHE A 307 -10.16 2.31 0.62
N TYR A 308 -10.67 3.53 0.57
CA TYR A 308 -10.15 4.68 1.29
C TYR A 308 -11.27 5.46 1.98
N GLY A 309 -10.89 6.14 3.06
CA GLY A 309 -11.81 6.78 3.99
C GLY A 309 -12.21 5.87 5.17
N PRO A 310 -12.80 6.42 6.23
CA PRO A 310 -13.16 5.68 7.44
C PRO A 310 -13.97 4.41 7.20
N HIS A 311 -14.87 4.43 6.21
CA HIS A 311 -15.88 3.39 5.96
C HIS A 311 -15.89 2.86 4.51
N GLY A 312 -14.82 3.13 3.74
CA GLY A 312 -14.73 2.73 2.34
C GLY A 312 -15.61 3.57 1.42
N GLU A 313 -15.69 4.87 1.70
CA GLU A 313 -16.46 5.86 0.94
C GLU A 313 -15.92 6.01 -0.49
N GLU A 314 -14.62 5.79 -0.67
CA GLU A 314 -13.93 5.94 -1.93
C GLU A 314 -13.08 4.70 -2.23
N LEU A 315 -12.81 4.50 -3.52
CA LEU A 315 -11.87 3.49 -3.99
C LEU A 315 -10.95 4.08 -5.04
N GLY A 316 -9.77 3.50 -5.17
CA GLY A 316 -8.78 3.86 -6.17
C GLY A 316 -7.93 2.66 -6.55
N GLY A 317 -7.40 2.66 -7.76
CA GLY A 317 -6.57 1.58 -8.23
C GLY A 317 -5.92 1.83 -9.58
N LYS A 318 -5.24 0.80 -10.05
CA LYS A 318 -4.43 0.81 -11.27
C LYS A 318 -4.43 -0.56 -11.96
N PHE A 319 -4.04 -0.56 -13.24
CA PHE A 319 -3.57 -1.76 -13.93
C PHE A 319 -2.63 -1.41 -15.08
N LEU A 320 -1.80 -2.38 -15.48
CA LEU A 320 -1.00 -2.32 -16.71
C LEU A 320 -1.36 -3.53 -17.57
N THR A 321 -1.63 -3.28 -18.84
CA THR A 321 -1.98 -4.34 -19.79
C THR A 321 -0.85 -5.36 -19.98
N ASP A 322 -1.20 -6.59 -20.33
CA ASP A 322 -0.29 -7.72 -20.51
C ASP A 322 0.76 -7.44 -21.61
N ASP A 323 0.36 -6.68 -22.63
CA ASP A 323 1.25 -6.23 -23.71
C ASP A 323 2.11 -5.02 -23.32
N LYS A 324 1.99 -4.56 -22.07
CA LYS A 324 2.72 -3.46 -21.45
C LYS A 324 2.58 -2.13 -22.20
N ARG A 325 1.44 -1.93 -22.89
CA ARG A 325 1.17 -0.74 -23.71
C ARG A 325 0.34 0.32 -23.02
N VAL A 326 -0.59 -0.03 -22.15
CA VAL A 326 -1.50 0.93 -21.52
C VAL A 326 -1.43 0.78 -20.01
N PHE A 327 -1.03 1.85 -19.34
CA PHE A 327 -1.16 1.97 -17.90
C PHE A 327 -2.38 2.81 -17.57
N THR A 328 -3.23 2.29 -16.70
CA THR A 328 -4.53 2.88 -16.36
C THR A 328 -4.61 3.09 -14.86
N VAL A 329 -5.22 4.21 -14.46
CA VAL A 329 -5.55 4.55 -13.07
C VAL A 329 -7.02 4.93 -12.99
N PHE A 330 -7.65 4.67 -11.86
CA PHE A 330 -9.06 5.02 -11.65
C PHE A 330 -9.33 5.37 -10.19
N SER A 331 -10.41 6.12 -9.98
CA SER A 331 -10.93 6.41 -8.65
C SER A 331 -12.43 6.67 -8.71
N ALA A 332 -13.15 6.23 -7.68
CA ALA A 332 -14.60 6.35 -7.60
C ALA A 332 -15.08 6.55 -6.16
N LYS A 333 -16.25 7.16 -6.03
CA LYS A 333 -16.93 7.40 -4.75
C LYS A 333 -18.23 6.60 -4.69
N ARG A 334 -18.56 6.10 -3.51
CA ARG A 334 -19.81 5.38 -3.23
C ARG A 334 -21.00 6.33 -3.33
N ASN A 335 -22.07 5.88 -3.97
CA ASN A 335 -23.31 6.67 -4.11
C ASN A 335 -24.25 6.56 -2.90
N ASP A 336 -24.13 5.51 -2.11
CA ASP A 336 -25.03 5.20 -0.99
C ASP A 336 -24.27 5.17 0.35
N GLU A 337 -24.76 5.88 1.36
CA GLU A 337 -24.19 5.90 2.71
C GLU A 337 -24.89 4.93 3.67
N SER A 338 -25.93 4.21 3.21
CA SER A 338 -26.77 3.36 4.06
C SER A 338 -26.08 2.11 4.62
N LEU A 339 -25.00 1.65 3.98
CA LEU A 339 -24.28 0.46 4.42
C LEU A 339 -23.49 0.73 5.70
N THR A 340 -23.86 0.02 6.76
CA THR A 340 -23.15 0.06 8.04
C THR A 340 -21.83 -0.68 7.91
N ALA A 341 -20.72 0.03 8.17
CA ALA A 341 -19.39 -0.53 8.14
C ALA A 341 -19.01 -1.14 9.50
N GLU A 342 -18.28 -2.25 9.47
CA GLU A 342 -17.68 -2.86 10.64
C GLU A 342 -16.16 -2.65 10.62
N THR A 343 -15.57 -2.29 11.75
CA THR A 343 -14.11 -2.20 11.88
C THR A 343 -13.49 -3.58 11.72
N GLN A 344 -12.72 -3.79 10.65
CA GLN A 344 -12.03 -5.04 10.36
C GLN A 344 -10.56 -5.01 10.78
N PHE A 345 -9.97 -3.82 10.90
CA PHE A 345 -8.54 -3.66 11.19
C PHE A 345 -8.30 -2.61 12.27
N ASP A 346 -7.39 -2.94 13.18
CA ASP A 346 -6.77 -1.98 14.09
C ASP A 346 -5.34 -1.72 13.63
N ALA A 347 -4.96 -0.45 13.56
CA ALA A 347 -3.60 -0.03 13.28
C ALA A 347 -3.34 1.23 14.10
N LYS A 348 -2.58 1.06 15.19
CA LYS A 348 -2.32 2.09 16.19
C LYS A 348 -0.83 2.26 16.39
N GLN A 349 -0.42 3.49 16.67
CA GLN A 349 0.96 3.84 16.94
C GLN A 349 1.05 4.81 18.11
N ILE A 350 2.10 4.66 18.91
CA ILE A 350 2.49 5.57 19.98
C ILE A 350 3.93 5.96 19.71
N SER A 351 4.17 7.25 19.47
CA SER A 351 5.52 7.78 19.25
C SER A 351 6.05 8.36 20.56
N PHE A 352 7.35 8.23 20.83
CA PHE A 352 7.98 8.87 21.97
C PHE A 352 9.47 9.13 21.72
N SER A 353 10.00 10.15 22.39
CA SER A 353 11.38 10.61 22.24
C SER A 353 12.19 10.35 23.51
N VAL A 354 13.43 9.90 23.37
CA VAL A 354 14.31 9.54 24.52
C VAL A 354 15.17 10.72 24.99
N VAL A 355 15.24 11.81 24.22
CA VAL A 355 16.09 12.97 24.54
C VAL A 355 15.26 14.07 25.21
N GLY A 356 15.65 14.44 26.44
CA GLY A 356 14.98 15.41 27.31
C GLY A 356 15.07 16.88 26.88
N ASN A 357 14.80 17.20 25.61
CA ASN A 357 14.62 18.57 25.15
C ASN A 357 13.18 18.77 24.65
N GLY A 358 12.29 19.05 25.60
CA GLY A 358 11.58 20.34 25.65
C GLY A 358 10.44 20.64 24.68
N ASP A 359 10.28 19.94 23.55
CA ASP A 359 9.14 20.20 22.64
C ASP A 359 8.47 18.89 22.24
N VAL A 360 7.64 18.40 23.16
CA VAL A 360 6.98 17.09 23.09
C VAL A 360 5.47 17.31 23.11
N GLY A 361 4.94 17.91 22.05
CA GLY A 361 3.49 18.12 21.94
C GLY A 361 2.71 16.82 21.80
N ASP A 362 3.35 15.76 21.27
CA ASP A 362 2.68 14.56 20.76
C ASP A 362 3.25 13.21 21.25
N ASP A 363 4.28 13.19 22.11
CA ASP A 363 4.74 11.89 22.63
C ASP A 363 3.65 11.22 23.47
N PHE A 364 3.67 9.89 23.46
CA PHE A 364 2.74 9.02 24.17
C PHE A 364 1.27 9.16 23.77
N LYS A 365 0.94 9.98 22.76
CA LYS A 365 -0.39 10.00 22.17
C LYS A 365 -0.58 8.79 21.25
N ILE A 366 -1.72 8.12 21.42
CA ILE A 366 -2.15 7.07 20.50
C ILE A 366 -2.64 7.75 19.22
N LYS A 367 -2.06 7.37 18.10
CA LYS A 367 -2.48 7.79 16.77
C LYS A 367 -2.85 6.57 15.94
N ASP A 368 -3.73 6.81 14.98
CA ASP A 368 -3.98 5.84 13.92
C ASP A 368 -2.79 5.81 12.96
N THR A 369 -2.47 4.62 12.47
CA THR A 369 -1.45 4.43 11.42
C THR A 369 -2.03 3.64 10.25
N THR A 370 -1.29 3.61 9.15
CA THR A 370 -1.72 3.00 7.90
C THR A 370 -1.68 1.47 7.98
N THR A 371 -2.70 0.82 7.42
CA THR A 371 -2.70 -0.62 7.18
C THR A 371 -3.40 -0.96 5.86
N PHE A 372 -2.87 -1.94 5.14
CA PHE A 372 -3.51 -2.52 3.95
C PHE A 372 -4.32 -3.79 4.27
N GLY A 373 -4.69 -3.97 5.54
CA GLY A 373 -5.45 -5.13 6.01
C GLY A 373 -4.60 -6.40 6.22
N GLU A 374 -3.28 -6.27 6.19
CA GLU A 374 -2.34 -7.38 6.35
C GLU A 374 -1.61 -7.30 7.70
N VAL A 375 -1.87 -8.27 8.58
CA VAL A 375 -1.33 -8.28 9.95
C VAL A 375 0.19 -8.49 10.01
N ASN A 376 0.75 -9.19 9.02
CA ASN A 376 2.18 -9.50 8.99
C ASN A 376 3.05 -8.40 8.37
N TYR A 377 2.47 -7.22 8.13
CA TYR A 377 3.17 -6.10 7.54
C TYR A 377 2.88 -4.80 8.27
N LEU A 378 3.92 -4.00 8.47
CA LEU A 378 3.83 -2.64 8.97
C LEU A 378 4.02 -1.68 7.80
N VAL A 379 3.18 -0.66 7.70
CA VAL A 379 3.34 0.38 6.70
C VAL A 379 4.06 1.57 7.32
N VAL A 380 5.23 1.90 6.80
CA VAL A 380 6.01 3.08 7.22
C VAL A 380 6.20 3.98 5.99
N GLY A 381 5.71 5.22 6.08
CA GLY A 381 5.58 6.09 4.91
C GLY A 381 4.66 5.44 3.87
N ASN A 382 5.20 5.17 2.68
CA ASN A 382 4.48 4.49 1.59
C ASN A 382 5.08 3.10 1.29
N GLN A 383 5.82 2.52 2.25
CA GLN A 383 6.46 1.21 2.09
C GLN A 383 5.91 0.19 3.09
N ARG A 384 5.70 -1.03 2.59
CA ARG A 384 5.21 -2.19 3.34
C ARG A 384 6.40 -3.01 3.84
N LEU A 385 6.56 -3.10 5.15
CA LEU A 385 7.68 -3.79 5.81
C LEU A 385 7.22 -5.15 6.38
N PRO A 386 7.83 -6.28 5.98
CA PRO A 386 7.49 -7.59 6.54
C PRO A 386 7.87 -7.67 8.02
N LEU A 387 6.92 -8.09 8.86
CA LEU A 387 7.13 -8.19 10.31
C LEU A 387 7.66 -9.55 10.78
N LEU A 388 7.64 -10.55 9.90
CA LEU A 388 8.13 -11.90 10.19
C LEU A 388 9.22 -12.26 9.16
N ALA A 389 10.28 -12.92 9.62
CA ALA A 389 11.32 -13.43 8.75
C ALA A 389 10.76 -14.57 7.87
N SER A 390 11.08 -14.55 6.58
CA SER A 390 10.51 -15.48 5.61
C SER A 390 10.98 -16.93 5.76
N ASP A 391 12.06 -17.18 6.49
CA ASP A 391 12.74 -18.48 6.50
C ASP A 391 13.28 -18.89 7.90
N SER A 392 12.76 -18.32 9.00
CA SER A 392 13.29 -18.68 10.32
C SER A 392 12.75 -20.04 10.80
N THR A 393 13.56 -21.07 10.60
CA THR A 393 13.55 -22.33 11.37
C THR A 393 13.79 -22.12 12.87
N ASN A 394 14.13 -20.88 13.28
CA ASN A 394 14.23 -20.47 14.67
C ASN A 394 12.90 -19.90 15.18
N SER A 395 12.30 -20.62 16.13
CA SER A 395 11.07 -20.32 16.86
C SER A 395 11.23 -19.21 17.90
N ALA A 396 11.93 -18.12 17.56
CA ALA A 396 12.10 -17.02 18.50
C ALA A 396 10.75 -16.30 18.72
N PHE A 397 10.31 -16.26 19.97
CA PHE A 397 9.03 -15.67 20.38
C PHE A 397 8.87 -14.21 19.89
N THR A 398 9.98 -13.46 19.83
CA THR A 398 10.08 -12.13 19.23
C THR A 398 11.07 -12.12 18.07
N THR A 399 10.78 -11.32 17.04
CA THR A 399 11.61 -11.19 15.84
C THR A 399 12.14 -9.77 15.71
N THR A 400 13.45 -9.62 15.45
CA THR A 400 14.04 -8.34 15.04
C THR A 400 14.37 -8.40 13.55
N SER A 401 14.08 -7.33 12.82
CA SER A 401 14.35 -7.26 11.38
C SER A 401 14.75 -5.84 10.99
N GLU A 402 15.65 -5.73 10.01
CA GLU A 402 16.11 -4.48 9.44
C GLU A 402 15.55 -4.33 8.05
N HIS A 403 15.02 -3.14 7.75
CA HIS A 403 14.39 -2.83 6.47
C HIS A 403 15.03 -1.58 5.91
N HIS A 404 15.53 -1.67 4.68
CA HIS A 404 16.00 -0.50 3.96
C HIS A 404 14.82 0.19 3.27
N VAL A 405 14.52 1.40 3.73
CA VAL A 405 13.39 2.20 3.30
C VAL A 405 13.88 3.38 2.47
N LYS A 406 13.21 3.62 1.34
CA LYS A 406 13.43 4.81 0.51
C LYS A 406 12.32 5.80 0.79
N GLU A 407 12.66 6.91 1.43
CA GLU A 407 11.75 8.01 1.66
C GLU A 407 12.26 9.22 0.87
N ASN A 408 11.56 9.59 -0.19
CA ASN A 408 11.97 10.60 -1.16
C ASN A 408 13.30 10.24 -1.86
N THR A 409 14.40 10.87 -1.42
CA THR A 409 15.77 10.69 -1.92
C THR A 409 16.72 10.17 -0.83
N ALA A 410 16.24 10.02 0.41
CA ALA A 410 17.03 9.53 1.52
C ALA A 410 16.75 8.05 1.75
N GLU A 411 17.82 7.26 1.84
CA GLU A 411 17.74 5.89 2.34
C GLU A 411 17.85 5.92 3.87
N LYS A 412 16.96 5.19 4.52
CA LYS A 412 16.95 5.00 5.98
C LYS A 412 16.81 3.52 6.28
N THR A 413 17.48 3.07 7.32
CA THR A 413 17.35 1.72 7.85
C THR A 413 16.37 1.74 9.02
N ILE A 414 15.20 1.13 8.83
CA ILE A 414 14.21 0.95 9.88
C ILE A 414 14.44 -0.39 10.55
N GLU A 415 14.67 -0.38 11.86
CA GLU A 415 14.71 -1.61 12.66
C GLU A 415 13.37 -1.84 13.33
N THR A 416 12.81 -3.05 13.21
CA THR A 416 11.56 -3.48 13.82
C THR A 416 11.82 -4.58 14.83
N VAL A 417 11.23 -4.49 16.02
CA VAL A 417 11.20 -5.56 17.04
C VAL A 417 9.73 -5.95 17.25
N VAL A 418 9.39 -7.19 16.89
CA VAL A 418 8.00 -7.64 16.72
C VAL A 418 7.69 -8.81 17.64
N CYS A 419 6.54 -8.72 18.28
CA CYS A 419 5.87 -9.81 18.97
C CYS A 419 4.53 -10.15 18.28
N CYS A 420 4.07 -11.39 18.29
CA CYS A 420 4.79 -12.62 18.61
C CYS A 420 4.49 -13.69 17.57
N GLN A 421 5.34 -14.70 17.48
CA GLN A 421 5.22 -15.74 16.46
C GLN A 421 3.91 -16.54 16.58
N ASN A 422 3.39 -16.73 17.80
CA ASN A 422 2.14 -17.46 18.06
C ASN A 422 0.86 -16.65 17.77
N LEU A 423 0.96 -15.35 17.47
CA LEU A 423 -0.20 -14.48 17.23
C LEU A 423 -0.45 -14.27 15.73
N ASN A 424 -1.46 -14.92 15.16
CA ASN A 424 -1.73 -14.83 13.71
C ASN A 424 -2.53 -13.58 13.31
N SER A 425 -3.42 -13.12 14.21
CA SER A 425 -4.35 -12.02 13.92
C SER A 425 -3.92 -10.67 14.49
N VAL A 426 -2.83 -10.62 15.26
CA VAL A 426 -2.30 -9.38 15.82
C VAL A 426 -0.77 -9.42 15.87
N LYS A 427 -0.13 -8.30 15.52
CA LYS A 427 1.29 -8.04 15.73
C LYS A 427 1.44 -6.72 16.48
N PHE A 428 2.38 -6.68 17.40
CA PHE A 428 2.72 -5.45 18.10
C PHE A 428 4.22 -5.43 18.38
N GLY A 429 4.76 -4.24 18.53
CA GLY A 429 6.21 -4.10 18.58
C GLY A 429 6.68 -2.68 18.66
N LEU A 430 7.97 -2.51 18.39
CA LEU A 430 8.65 -1.24 18.32
C LEU A 430 9.33 -1.12 16.96
N TYR A 431 9.36 0.08 16.39
CA TYR A 431 10.24 0.39 15.27
C TYR A 431 10.89 1.76 15.43
N TYR A 432 12.06 1.94 14.83
CA TYR A 432 12.81 3.19 14.88
C TYR A 432 13.79 3.29 13.70
N ASP A 433 14.20 4.52 13.39
CA ASP A 433 15.27 4.80 12.43
C ASP A 433 16.63 4.48 13.08
N LYS A 434 17.29 3.43 12.58
CA LYS A 434 18.58 2.93 13.06
C LYS A 434 19.73 3.83 12.65
N ASP A 435 19.63 4.50 11.51
CA ASP A 435 20.67 5.37 10.97
C ASP A 435 20.70 6.74 11.66
N ASN A 436 19.59 7.11 12.31
CA ASN A 436 19.53 8.28 13.17
C ASN A 436 20.41 8.08 14.42
N LYS A 437 21.64 8.60 14.35
CA LYS A 437 22.65 8.53 15.42
C LYS A 437 22.19 9.12 16.75
N GLU A 438 21.18 9.98 16.75
CA GLU A 438 20.65 10.58 17.97
C GLU A 438 19.56 9.72 18.63
N ARG A 439 19.10 8.62 17.99
CA ARG A 439 18.04 7.70 18.46
C ARG A 439 16.87 8.45 19.10
N LYS A 440 16.45 9.54 18.47
CA LYS A 440 15.58 10.54 19.10
C LYS A 440 14.12 10.12 19.14
N GLN A 441 13.67 9.20 18.28
CA GLN A 441 12.25 8.87 18.17
C GLN A 441 12.05 7.37 17.97
N TYR A 442 11.16 6.80 18.77
CA TYR A 442 10.72 5.42 18.69
C TYR A 442 9.22 5.39 18.51
N HIS A 443 8.75 4.30 17.92
CA HIS A 443 7.34 4.10 17.64
C HIS A 443 6.92 2.72 18.10
N GLN A 444 6.06 2.67 19.11
CA GLN A 444 5.35 1.46 19.45
C GLN A 444 4.15 1.31 18.52
N PHE A 445 3.91 0.11 17.99
CA PHE A 445 2.79 -0.15 17.10
C PHE A 445 1.99 -1.37 17.52
N LEU A 446 0.72 -1.39 17.12
CA LEU A 446 -0.17 -2.54 17.16
C LEU A 446 -0.97 -2.59 15.86
N ILE A 447 -0.92 -3.73 15.18
CA ILE A 447 -1.68 -4.02 13.97
C ILE A 447 -2.46 -5.31 14.20
N GLY A 448 -3.76 -5.27 13.98
CA GLY A 448 -4.64 -6.41 14.20
C GLY A 448 -5.75 -6.51 13.18
N ARG A 449 -6.19 -7.74 12.93
CA ARG A 449 -7.42 -8.05 12.21
C ARG A 449 -8.46 -8.46 13.24
N ARG A 450 -9.59 -7.76 13.25
CA ARG A 450 -10.72 -8.07 14.14
C ARG A 450 -11.43 -9.33 13.64
N SER A 451 -11.91 -10.12 14.59
CA SER A 451 -12.95 -11.13 14.33
C SER A 451 -14.26 -10.40 14.02
N SER A 452 -15.09 -10.99 13.18
CA SER A 452 -16.39 -10.39 12.85
C SER A 452 -17.31 -10.40 14.08
N THR A 453 -18.22 -9.44 14.13
CA THR A 453 -19.20 -9.31 15.22
C THR A 453 -20.06 -10.58 15.32
N LYS A 454 -20.43 -11.17 14.18
CA LYS A 454 -21.14 -12.46 14.11
C LYS A 454 -20.34 -13.61 14.73
N GLU A 455 -19.02 -13.68 14.49
CA GLU A 455 -18.16 -14.70 15.11
C GLU A 455 -18.05 -14.51 16.62
N ILE A 456 -17.91 -13.26 17.08
CA ILE A 456 -17.80 -12.94 18.50
C ILE A 456 -19.10 -13.28 19.25
N GLU A 457 -20.26 -12.92 18.68
CA GLU A 457 -21.58 -13.22 19.26
C GLU A 457 -21.87 -14.73 19.36
N ALA A 458 -21.25 -15.54 18.50
CA ALA A 458 -21.39 -16.99 18.53
C ALA A 458 -20.59 -17.66 19.66
N LEU A 459 -19.58 -16.98 20.22
CA LEU A 459 -18.77 -17.51 21.32
C LEU A 459 -19.57 -17.57 22.62
N LYS A 460 -19.45 -18.68 23.35
CA LYS A 460 -20.15 -18.90 24.63
C LYS A 460 -19.19 -19.31 25.72
N GLY A 461 -19.42 -18.78 26.92
CA GLY A 461 -18.68 -19.16 28.13
C GLY A 461 -17.38 -18.39 28.35
N PRO A 462 -16.65 -18.72 29.43
CA PRO A 462 -15.41 -18.02 29.79
C PRO A 462 -14.25 -18.43 28.86
N ALA A 463 -13.42 -17.47 28.49
CA ALA A 463 -12.18 -17.67 27.75
C ALA A 463 -10.97 -17.19 28.58
N PHE A 464 -9.84 -17.89 28.45
CA PHE A 464 -8.59 -17.55 29.12
C PHE A 464 -7.57 -17.06 28.10
N TYR A 465 -7.09 -15.83 28.25
CA TYR A 465 -6.07 -15.25 27.39
C TYR A 465 -4.76 -15.11 28.17
N ARG A 466 -3.68 -15.66 27.61
CA ARG A 466 -2.32 -15.51 28.12
C ARG A 466 -1.45 -14.92 27.01
N GLY A 467 -0.68 -13.89 27.34
CA GLY A 467 0.17 -13.21 26.37
C GLY A 467 1.32 -12.47 27.02
N THR A 468 1.96 -11.63 26.23
CA THR A 468 3.01 -10.69 26.67
C THR A 468 2.62 -9.26 26.30
N TRP A 469 3.42 -8.29 26.72
CA TRP A 469 3.22 -6.87 26.49
C TRP A 469 4.57 -6.17 26.34
N MET A 470 4.60 -5.04 25.65
CA MET A 470 5.75 -4.13 25.61
C MET A 470 5.33 -2.80 26.19
N VAL A 471 6.09 -2.26 27.14
CA VAL A 471 5.81 -0.95 27.76
C VAL A 471 7.10 -0.20 27.97
N ILE A 472 7.00 1.12 27.82
CA ILE A 472 8.08 2.07 28.05
C ILE A 472 7.60 3.09 29.07
N SER A 473 8.35 3.26 30.14
CA SER A 473 8.10 4.22 31.21
C SER A 473 9.31 5.12 31.37
N LEU A 474 9.10 6.44 31.25
CA LEU A 474 10.14 7.46 31.40
C LEU A 474 9.93 8.19 32.74
N MET A 475 10.38 7.60 33.84
CA MET A 475 10.50 8.30 35.13
C MET A 475 11.93 8.88 35.26
N GLY A 476 12.05 10.12 35.72
CA GLY A 476 13.25 10.95 35.57
C GLY A 476 14.59 10.39 36.10
N LYS A 477 15.49 10.07 35.14
CA LYS A 477 16.98 9.96 35.16
C LYS A 477 17.65 8.78 35.92
N PRO A 478 18.86 8.33 35.52
CA PRO A 478 19.43 8.16 34.17
C PRO A 478 19.37 6.68 33.73
N LEU A 479 19.59 6.47 32.43
CA LEU A 479 19.53 5.22 31.68
C LEU A 479 20.30 4.05 32.35
N ILE A 480 19.61 3.22 33.11
CA ILE A 480 20.05 1.86 33.47
C ILE A 480 18.93 0.90 33.11
N GLN A 481 19.09 0.28 31.93
CA GLN A 481 18.73 -1.09 31.60
C GLN A 481 17.57 -1.71 32.42
N LEU A 482 16.37 -1.74 31.85
CA LEU A 482 15.30 -2.64 32.30
C LEU A 482 14.70 -3.41 31.12
N LEU A 483 15.48 -4.34 30.56
CA LEU A 483 14.94 -5.58 30.03
C LEU A 483 14.83 -6.54 31.22
N GLN A 484 13.81 -6.38 32.07
CA GLN A 484 13.56 -7.33 33.13
C GLN A 484 12.60 -8.42 32.64
N GLN A 485 13.18 -9.63 32.54
CA GLN A 485 12.49 -10.91 32.67
C GLN A 485 11.34 -10.80 33.68
N ILE A 486 10.11 -10.96 33.20
CA ILE A 486 9.01 -11.34 34.08
C ILE A 486 9.22 -12.83 34.40
N ARG A 487 9.75 -13.11 35.60
CA ARG A 487 9.50 -14.39 36.26
C ARG A 487 7.99 -14.50 36.39
N VAL A 488 7.41 -15.46 35.67
CA VAL A 488 6.08 -15.98 35.97
C VAL A 488 6.14 -16.49 37.41
N PRO A 489 5.34 -15.97 38.36
CA PRO A 489 5.16 -16.64 39.62
C PRO A 489 4.51 -17.98 39.31
N GLU A 490 5.16 -19.07 39.72
CA GLU A 490 4.49 -20.36 39.79
C GLU A 490 3.28 -20.21 40.71
N ILE A 491 2.08 -20.33 40.15
CA ILE A 491 0.86 -20.72 40.88
C ILE A 491 0.27 -21.93 40.20
#